data_AF-A0A2V9YW68-F1
#
_entry.id   AF-A0A2V9YW68-F1
#
_cell.length_a   1.000
_cell.length_b   1.000
_cell.length_c   1.000
_cell.angle_alpha   90.00
_cell.angle_beta   90.00
_cell.angle_gamma   90.00
#
_symmetry.space_group_name_H-M   'P 1'
#
loop_
_entity.id
_entity.type
_entity.pdbx_description
1 polymer ?
#
loop_
_entity_poly.entity_id
_entity_poly.type
_entity_poly.pdbx_seq_one_letter_code
_entity_poly.pdbx_strand_id
1 'polypeptide(L)'
;MKKFGIYQTSSQEPRDMVEQASNDMEYEVSYRSGGGIAIAALAIASSAPVDGEYKKSDYLKAAEDAFAFLGKNNLKMVNDGKENIVDDYCALTAATELFRATHNPAYKEAADRRAKSLMGRLISNGTYQNYWRADDGTRPFFHASDAGFPVVSLLYYSEIADPDAQREVLDSVRKSLSFELSITKDVANPFGY
;
A
#
# COMPACT_ATOMS: atom_id res chain seq x y z
N MET A 1 30.83 -0.28 0.18
CA MET A 1 29.74 -0.56 -0.79
C MET A 1 29.70 -2.05 -1.03
N LYS A 2 28.60 -2.70 -0.63
CA LYS A 2 28.34 -4.10 -1.01
C LYS A 2 27.82 -4.08 -2.45
N LYS A 3 28.34 -4.97 -3.30
CA LYS A 3 27.92 -5.12 -4.70
C LYS A 3 27.02 -6.35 -4.77
N PHE A 4 25.86 -6.20 -5.37
CA PHE A 4 24.91 -7.29 -5.57
C PHE A 4 24.56 -7.37 -7.04
N GLY A 5 24.31 -8.59 -7.52
CA GLY A 5 23.84 -8.79 -8.87
C GLY A 5 23.07 -10.08 -8.97
N ILE A 6 22.12 -10.12 -9.91
CA ILE A 6 21.32 -11.31 -10.18
C ILE A 6 22.17 -12.25 -11.02
N TYR A 7 22.52 -13.39 -10.44
CA TYR A 7 23.18 -14.47 -11.15
C TYR A 7 22.15 -15.16 -12.06
N GLN A 8 22.37 -15.11 -13.38
CA GLN A 8 21.56 -15.92 -14.30
C GLN A 8 21.84 -17.41 -14.13
N THR A 9 23.08 -17.77 -13.78
CA THR A 9 23.52 -19.12 -13.37
C THR A 9 24.66 -19.02 -12.35
N SER A 10 24.88 -20.07 -11.56
CA SER A 10 25.97 -20.12 -10.55
C SER A 10 27.39 -19.95 -11.14
N SER A 11 27.54 -20.17 -12.45
CA SER A 11 28.80 -20.10 -13.19
C SER A 11 29.04 -18.80 -13.95
N GLN A 12 28.09 -17.85 -13.95
CA GLN A 12 28.23 -16.58 -14.67
C GLN A 12 28.07 -15.40 -13.72
N GLU A 13 29.13 -14.61 -13.58
CA GLU A 13 29.05 -13.36 -12.83
C GLU A 13 28.05 -12.37 -13.49
N PRO A 14 27.29 -11.59 -12.69
CA PRO A 14 26.28 -10.67 -13.22
C PRO A 14 26.92 -9.60 -14.11
N ARG A 15 26.46 -9.50 -15.36
CA ARG A 15 27.05 -8.55 -16.33
C ARG A 15 26.55 -7.12 -16.17
N ASP A 16 25.26 -6.89 -15.86
CA ASP A 16 24.64 -5.56 -16.02
C ASP A 16 23.61 -5.13 -14.95
N MET A 17 23.60 -5.71 -13.75
CA MET A 17 22.85 -5.13 -12.62
C MET A 17 23.69 -5.16 -11.35
N VAL A 18 24.71 -4.30 -11.30
CA VAL A 18 25.43 -4.02 -10.06
C VAL A 18 24.72 -2.86 -9.38
N GLU A 19 23.75 -3.16 -8.52
CA GLU A 19 23.28 -2.15 -7.57
C GLU A 19 24.37 -1.95 -6.51
N GLN A 20 24.83 -0.71 -6.38
CA GLN A 20 25.75 -0.32 -5.33
C GLN A 20 24.94 0.26 -4.19
N ALA A 21 24.78 -0.50 -3.11
CA ALA A 21 24.25 0.10 -1.90
C ALA A 21 25.33 0.80 -1.09
N SER A 22 25.02 2.02 -0.66
CA SER A 22 25.83 2.73 0.31
C SER A 22 25.75 2.07 1.70
N ASN A 23 24.63 1.40 2.02
CA ASN A 23 24.42 0.69 3.29
C ASN A 23 23.30 -0.37 3.20
N ASP A 24 23.16 -1.20 4.24
CA ASP A 24 22.21 -2.33 4.26
C ASP A 24 20.73 -1.92 4.21
N MET A 25 20.40 -0.67 4.55
CA MET A 25 19.03 -0.15 4.52
C MET A 25 18.48 0.05 3.11
N GLU A 26 19.33 0.07 2.08
CA GLU A 26 18.87 0.24 0.69
C GLU A 26 18.12 -0.98 0.13
N TYR A 27 18.26 -2.15 0.77
CA TYR A 27 17.50 -3.36 0.41
C TYR A 27 16.26 -3.58 1.28
N GLU A 28 16.11 -2.77 2.33
CA GLU A 28 14.97 -2.89 3.23
C GLU A 28 13.70 -2.36 2.53
N VAL A 29 12.59 -3.05 2.75
CA VAL A 29 11.31 -2.69 2.14
C VAL A 29 10.45 -1.90 3.12
N SER A 30 9.95 -0.76 2.68
CA SER A 30 8.93 0.05 3.34
C SER A 30 7.53 -0.48 3.04
N TYR A 31 6.49 0.13 3.62
CA TYR A 31 5.12 -0.11 3.19
C TYR A 31 4.96 0.12 1.69
N ARG A 32 5.52 1.23 1.16
CA ARG A 32 5.40 1.60 -0.25
C ARG A 32 6.31 0.88 -1.22
N SER A 33 7.40 0.25 -0.78
CA SER A 33 8.29 -0.55 -1.64
C SER A 33 7.98 -2.05 -1.59
N GLY A 34 6.69 -2.39 -1.49
CA GLY A 34 6.17 -3.76 -1.56
C GLY A 34 5.93 -4.44 -0.22
N GLY A 35 6.47 -3.91 0.88
CA GLY A 35 6.34 -4.53 2.21
C GLY A 35 4.89 -4.64 2.70
N GLY A 36 4.06 -3.61 2.47
CA GLY A 36 2.65 -3.65 2.90
C GLY A 36 1.84 -4.73 2.19
N ILE A 37 2.06 -4.90 0.88
CA ILE A 37 1.33 -5.91 0.10
C ILE A 37 1.88 -7.32 0.37
N ALA A 38 3.18 -7.47 0.61
CA ALA A 38 3.74 -8.73 1.08
C ALA A 38 3.13 -9.17 2.42
N ILE A 39 3.00 -8.24 3.39
CA ILE A 39 2.32 -8.51 4.67
C ILE A 39 0.87 -8.94 4.44
N ALA A 40 0.12 -8.21 3.60
CA ALA A 40 -1.27 -8.54 3.30
C ALA A 40 -1.39 -9.94 2.67
N ALA A 41 -0.53 -10.28 1.71
CA ALA A 41 -0.51 -11.59 1.05
C ALA A 41 -0.21 -12.73 2.04
N LEU A 42 0.75 -12.54 2.95
CA LEU A 42 1.06 -13.52 4.00
C LEU A 42 -0.10 -13.71 4.99
N ALA A 43 -0.78 -12.62 5.37
CA ALA A 43 -1.97 -12.69 6.21
C ALA A 43 -3.10 -13.48 5.53
N ILE A 44 -3.37 -13.23 4.24
CA ILE A 44 -4.32 -14.01 3.44
C ILE A 44 -3.91 -15.49 3.38
N ALA A 45 -2.64 -15.77 3.06
CA ALA A 45 -2.12 -17.13 2.95
C ALA A 45 -2.25 -17.91 4.26
N SER A 46 -2.11 -17.24 5.42
CA SER A 46 -2.28 -17.87 6.73
C SER A 46 -3.71 -18.37 6.99
N SER A 47 -4.70 -17.83 6.27
CA SER A 47 -6.11 -18.23 6.38
C SER A 47 -6.52 -19.29 5.33
N ALA A 48 -5.61 -19.70 4.45
CA ALA A 48 -5.91 -20.68 3.41
C ALA A 48 -6.26 -22.07 3.99
N PRO A 49 -7.02 -22.90 3.27
CA PRO A 49 -7.29 -24.27 3.70
C PRO A 49 -6.07 -25.20 3.58
N VAL A 50 -5.04 -24.79 2.84
CA VAL A 50 -3.85 -25.59 2.52
C VAL A 50 -2.56 -24.90 2.96
N ASP A 51 -1.53 -25.70 3.28
CA ASP A 51 -0.15 -25.23 3.50
C ASP A 51 0.64 -25.23 2.19
N GLY A 52 1.72 -24.44 2.12
CA GLY A 52 2.74 -24.51 1.08
C GLY A 52 3.99 -25.25 1.57
N GLU A 53 5.17 -24.78 1.15
CA GLU A 53 6.44 -25.19 1.76
C GLU A 53 6.52 -24.77 3.24
N TYR A 54 5.91 -23.64 3.58
CA TYR A 54 5.78 -23.13 4.94
C TYR A 54 4.36 -23.37 5.48
N LYS A 55 4.25 -23.40 6.81
CA LYS A 55 2.98 -23.54 7.50
C LYS A 55 2.23 -22.21 7.53
N LYS A 56 0.90 -22.29 7.62
CA LYS A 56 0.05 -21.12 7.85
C LYS A 56 0.46 -20.27 9.05
N SER A 57 0.92 -20.92 10.13
CA SER A 57 1.45 -20.23 11.31
C SER A 57 2.72 -19.42 11.00
N ASP A 58 3.55 -19.90 10.07
CA ASP A 58 4.78 -19.19 9.66
C ASP A 58 4.42 -17.95 8.85
N TYR A 59 3.44 -18.05 7.95
CA TYR A 59 2.92 -16.91 7.19
C TYR A 59 2.33 -15.84 8.11
N LEU A 60 1.49 -16.26 9.07
CA LEU A 60 0.90 -15.32 10.02
C LEU A 60 1.98 -14.63 10.84
N LYS A 61 2.89 -15.40 11.44
CA LYS A 61 3.97 -14.87 12.25
C LYS A 61 4.83 -13.87 11.47
N ALA A 62 5.20 -14.20 10.23
CA ALA A 62 5.97 -13.31 9.37
C ALA A 62 5.22 -12.00 9.07
N ALA A 63 3.91 -12.08 8.81
CA ALA A 63 3.08 -10.90 8.58
C ALA A 63 3.00 -10.00 9.82
N GLU A 64 2.75 -10.57 11.00
CA GLU A 64 2.67 -9.84 12.27
C GLU A 64 4.01 -9.19 12.65
N ASP A 65 5.11 -9.93 12.54
CA ASP A 65 6.46 -9.45 12.85
C ASP A 65 6.87 -8.30 11.91
N ALA A 66 6.63 -8.44 10.61
CA ALA A 66 6.94 -7.42 9.61
C ALA A 66 6.08 -6.16 9.78
N PHE A 67 4.78 -6.31 10.05
CA PHE A 67 3.90 -5.18 10.33
C PHE A 67 4.31 -4.42 11.59
N ALA A 68 4.68 -5.14 12.66
CA ALA A 68 5.18 -4.52 13.88
C ALA A 68 6.52 -3.81 13.66
N PHE A 69 7.40 -4.36 12.83
CA PHE A 69 8.68 -3.75 12.48
C PHE A 69 8.48 -2.45 11.69
N LEU A 70 7.68 -2.49 10.61
CA LEU A 70 7.41 -1.31 9.77
C LEU A 70 6.61 -0.25 10.53
N GLY A 71 5.68 -0.63 11.40
CA GLY A 71 4.98 0.31 12.28
C GLY A 71 5.92 1.18 13.13
N LYS A 72 7.14 0.72 13.43
CA LYS A 72 8.15 1.46 14.19
C LYS A 72 9.25 2.09 13.33
N ASN A 73 9.54 1.51 12.17
CA ASN A 73 10.74 1.82 11.40
C ASN A 73 10.48 2.29 9.97
N ASN A 74 9.23 2.35 9.49
CA ASN A 74 8.94 2.67 8.07
C ASN A 74 9.62 3.95 7.60
N LEU A 75 9.64 5.01 8.43
CA LEU A 75 10.31 6.29 8.11
C LEU A 75 11.82 6.18 7.86
N LYS A 76 12.47 5.12 8.35
CA LYS A 76 13.89 4.84 8.08
C LYS A 76 14.10 4.01 6.80
N MET A 77 13.04 3.37 6.30
CA MET A 77 13.05 2.51 5.11
C MET A 77 12.64 3.27 3.84
N VAL A 78 12.30 4.54 3.99
CA VAL A 78 11.84 5.40 2.92
C VAL A 78 12.91 6.45 2.61
N ASN A 79 13.16 6.66 1.32
CA ASN A 79 14.26 7.48 0.82
C ASN A 79 14.23 8.96 1.24
N ASP A 80 13.04 9.50 1.52
CA ASP A 80 12.82 10.90 1.89
C ASP A 80 12.41 11.10 3.36
N GLY A 81 12.38 10.02 4.15
CA GLY A 81 12.00 10.05 5.56
C GLY A 81 10.52 10.35 5.80
N LYS A 82 9.66 10.29 4.77
CA LYS A 82 8.24 10.65 4.88
C LYS A 82 7.33 9.62 4.22
N GLU A 83 6.20 9.32 4.86
CA GLU A 83 5.16 8.49 4.26
C GLU A 83 4.35 9.30 3.25
N ASN A 84 3.94 8.64 2.16
CA ASN A 84 3.11 9.23 1.13
C ASN A 84 1.86 8.35 0.89
N ILE A 85 1.01 8.69 -0.08
CA ILE A 85 -0.22 7.94 -0.35
C ILE A 85 0.00 6.43 -0.60
N VAL A 86 1.17 6.05 -1.14
CA VAL A 86 1.51 4.64 -1.40
C VAL A 86 1.72 3.89 -0.09
N ASP A 87 2.35 4.50 0.91
CA ASP A 87 2.43 3.92 2.25
C ASP A 87 1.03 3.76 2.85
N ASP A 88 0.16 4.76 2.66
CA ASP A 88 -1.18 4.76 3.22
C ASP A 88 -2.02 3.57 2.72
N TYR A 89 -2.15 3.37 1.41
CA TYR A 89 -2.95 2.25 0.89
C TYR A 89 -2.29 0.88 1.11
N CYS A 90 -0.96 0.80 1.09
CA CYS A 90 -0.25 -0.46 1.35
C CYS A 90 -0.39 -0.89 2.81
N ALA A 91 -0.22 0.05 3.75
CA ALA A 91 -0.37 -0.22 5.17
C ALA A 91 -1.84 -0.45 5.56
N LEU A 92 -2.79 0.22 4.91
CA LEU A 92 -4.23 -0.05 5.08
C LEU A 92 -4.56 -1.50 4.69
N THR A 93 -4.08 -1.93 3.53
CA THR A 93 -4.30 -3.29 3.03
C THR A 93 -3.68 -4.32 3.97
N ALA A 94 -2.44 -4.11 4.41
CA ALA A 94 -1.77 -4.96 5.40
C ALA A 94 -2.57 -5.10 6.70
N ALA A 95 -3.00 -3.99 7.28
CA ALA A 95 -3.74 -3.97 8.54
C ALA A 95 -5.12 -4.64 8.40
N THR A 96 -5.80 -4.42 7.26
CA THR A 96 -7.12 -5.01 6.96
C THR A 96 -7.03 -6.55 6.90
N GLU A 97 -6.05 -7.08 6.18
CA GLU A 97 -5.88 -8.53 6.06
C GLU A 97 -5.38 -9.19 7.34
N LEU A 98 -4.51 -8.51 8.11
CA LEU A 98 -4.13 -8.98 9.44
C LEU A 98 -5.33 -9.04 10.40
N PHE A 99 -6.22 -8.05 10.35
CA PHE A 99 -7.45 -8.11 11.13
C PHE A 99 -8.35 -9.27 10.70
N ARG A 100 -8.54 -9.49 9.40
CA ARG A 100 -9.32 -10.63 8.89
C ARG A 100 -8.74 -11.98 9.34
N ALA A 101 -7.42 -12.13 9.32
CA ALA A 101 -6.75 -13.37 9.70
C ALA A 101 -6.81 -13.65 11.21
N THR A 102 -6.77 -12.61 12.05
CA THR A 102 -6.54 -12.76 13.51
C THR A 102 -7.70 -12.33 14.40
N HIS A 103 -8.58 -11.48 13.89
CA HIS A 103 -9.60 -10.74 14.65
C HIS A 103 -9.03 -9.91 15.81
N ASN A 104 -7.71 -9.62 15.80
CA ASN A 104 -7.08 -8.83 16.84
C ASN A 104 -7.44 -7.35 16.68
N PRO A 105 -8.07 -6.71 17.69
CA PRO A 105 -8.54 -5.33 17.58
C PRO A 105 -7.43 -4.32 17.28
N ALA A 106 -6.18 -4.61 17.65
CA ALA A 106 -5.04 -3.73 17.33
C ALA A 106 -4.84 -3.53 15.83
N TYR A 107 -5.12 -4.54 15.00
CA TYR A 107 -5.04 -4.42 13.54
C TYR A 107 -6.24 -3.67 12.95
N LYS A 108 -7.44 -3.82 13.54
CA LYS A 108 -8.58 -2.97 13.17
C LYS A 108 -8.29 -1.51 13.46
N GLU A 109 -7.79 -1.18 14.65
CA GLU A 109 -7.42 0.19 15.00
C GLU A 109 -6.34 0.75 14.06
N ALA A 110 -5.39 -0.08 13.63
CA ALA A 110 -4.39 0.32 12.65
C ALA A 110 -5.02 0.58 11.27
N ALA A 111 -5.94 -0.27 10.83
CA ALA A 111 -6.68 -0.09 9.59
C ALA A 111 -7.54 1.19 9.63
N ASP A 112 -8.26 1.43 10.73
CA ASP A 112 -9.07 2.64 10.95
C ASP A 112 -8.20 3.91 10.82
N ARG A 113 -6.99 3.91 11.41
CA ARG A 113 -6.03 5.02 11.29
C ARG A 113 -5.54 5.22 9.86
N ARG A 114 -5.18 4.14 9.16
CA ARG A 114 -4.68 4.20 7.78
C ARG A 114 -5.76 4.62 6.80
N ALA A 115 -7.00 4.19 6.98
CA ALA A 115 -8.15 4.63 6.20
C ALA A 115 -8.38 6.13 6.36
N LYS A 116 -8.33 6.65 7.59
CA LYS A 116 -8.42 8.10 7.85
C LYS A 116 -7.30 8.89 7.18
N SER A 117 -6.06 8.40 7.25
CA SER A 117 -4.90 9.00 6.58
C SER A 117 -5.13 9.08 5.06
N LEU A 118 -5.51 7.94 4.46
CA LEU A 118 -5.78 7.82 3.03
C LEU A 118 -6.91 8.73 2.58
N MET A 119 -8.06 8.73 3.25
CA MET A 119 -9.18 9.65 2.94
C MET A 119 -8.76 11.12 3.03
N GLY A 120 -7.86 11.47 3.96
CA GLY A 120 -7.26 12.80 4.08
C GLY A 120 -6.30 13.20 2.94
N ARG A 121 -6.00 12.29 2.02
CA ARG A 121 -5.29 12.57 0.76
C ARG A 121 -6.25 13.04 -0.34
N LEU A 122 -7.57 12.95 -0.16
CA LEU A 122 -8.52 13.48 -1.13
C LEU A 122 -8.64 14.99 -0.95
N ILE A 123 -8.17 15.76 -1.93
CA ILE A 123 -8.13 17.22 -1.86
C ILE A 123 -8.76 17.86 -3.09
N SER A 124 -9.06 19.15 -2.96
CA SER A 124 -9.45 20.02 -4.08
C SER A 124 -8.50 21.20 -4.14
N ASN A 125 -8.03 21.54 -5.33
CA ASN A 125 -7.12 22.67 -5.55
C ASN A 125 -7.31 23.24 -6.96
N GLY A 126 -7.43 24.57 -7.05
CA GLY A 126 -7.76 25.24 -8.31
C GLY A 126 -9.08 24.75 -8.89
N THR A 127 -9.06 24.35 -10.16
CA THR A 127 -10.24 23.85 -10.88
C THR A 127 -10.57 22.39 -10.59
N TYR A 128 -9.63 21.61 -10.07
CA TYR A 128 -9.82 20.17 -9.84
C TYR A 128 -10.36 19.89 -8.44
N GLN A 129 -11.39 19.05 -8.37
CA GLN A 129 -12.08 18.70 -7.14
C GLN A 129 -11.91 17.23 -6.82
N ASN A 130 -11.60 16.90 -5.56
CA ASN A 130 -11.52 15.54 -5.05
C ASN A 130 -10.52 14.64 -5.81
N TYR A 131 -9.33 15.15 -6.09
CA TYR A 131 -8.23 14.34 -6.61
C TYR A 131 -7.35 13.84 -5.45
N TRP A 132 -6.67 12.72 -5.65
CA TRP A 132 -5.71 12.19 -4.69
C TRP A 132 -4.41 12.99 -4.73
N ARG A 133 -3.94 13.53 -3.61
CA ARG A 133 -2.56 14.02 -3.49
C ARG A 133 -1.60 12.89 -3.14
N ALA A 134 -0.41 12.92 -3.72
CA ALA A 134 0.64 11.96 -3.45
C ALA A 134 1.33 12.23 -2.10
N ASP A 135 1.58 13.49 -1.77
CA ASP A 135 2.38 13.93 -0.64
C ASP A 135 1.57 14.84 0.32
N ASP A 136 2.26 15.55 1.22
CA ASP A 136 1.63 16.46 2.18
C ASP A 136 1.26 17.82 1.57
N GLY A 137 1.70 18.07 0.34
CA GLY A 137 1.37 19.27 -0.42
C GLY A 137 0.13 19.06 -1.27
N THR A 138 0.26 19.41 -2.54
CA THR A 138 -0.82 19.37 -3.54
C THR A 138 -0.43 18.57 -4.77
N ARG A 139 0.72 17.89 -4.77
CA ARG A 139 1.20 17.07 -5.89
C ARG A 139 0.16 15.98 -6.16
N PRO A 140 -0.42 15.87 -7.36
CA PRO A 140 -1.40 14.83 -7.65
C PRO A 140 -0.73 13.45 -7.62
N PHE A 141 -1.49 12.46 -7.16
CA PHE A 141 -1.15 11.06 -7.30
C PHE A 141 -1.58 10.57 -8.68
N PHE A 142 -0.64 9.97 -9.39
CA PHE A 142 -0.82 9.25 -10.64
C PHE A 142 0.15 8.07 -10.60
N HIS A 143 -0.26 6.92 -11.13
CA HIS A 143 0.56 5.71 -11.05
C HIS A 143 0.30 4.81 -12.26
N ALA A 144 1.36 4.43 -12.98
CA ALA A 144 1.23 3.62 -14.21
C ALA A 144 0.95 2.11 -13.95
N SER A 145 0.64 1.75 -12.70
CA SER A 145 0.38 0.37 -12.27
C SER A 145 -0.85 0.35 -11.37
N ASP A 146 -0.77 1.07 -10.25
CA ASP A 146 -1.70 0.88 -9.13
C ASP A 146 -2.58 2.13 -8.89
N ALA A 147 -2.97 2.87 -9.94
CA ALA A 147 -3.73 4.11 -9.80
C ALA A 147 -5.09 3.92 -9.10
N GLY A 148 -5.73 2.76 -9.28
CA GLY A 148 -7.02 2.44 -8.63
C GLY A 148 -6.88 1.98 -7.17
N PHE A 149 -5.66 1.75 -6.68
CA PHE A 149 -5.45 1.08 -5.40
C PHE A 149 -5.85 1.89 -4.14
N PRO A 150 -5.80 3.24 -4.14
CA PRO A 150 -6.46 4.03 -3.10
C PRO A 150 -7.95 3.66 -2.92
N VAL A 151 -8.70 3.49 -4.02
CA VAL A 151 -10.12 3.12 -3.96
C VAL A 151 -10.31 1.68 -3.52
N VAL A 152 -9.55 0.74 -4.08
CA VAL A 152 -9.67 -0.69 -3.77
C VAL A 152 -9.37 -0.96 -2.29
N SER A 153 -8.28 -0.41 -1.76
CA SER A 153 -7.92 -0.59 -0.35
C SER A 153 -8.97 -0.04 0.61
N LEU A 154 -9.57 1.11 0.29
CA LEU A 154 -10.70 1.68 1.04
C LEU A 154 -11.94 0.79 1.00
N LEU A 155 -12.31 0.25 -0.17
CA LEU A 155 -13.45 -0.64 -0.31
C LEU A 155 -13.26 -1.92 0.51
N TYR A 156 -12.07 -2.53 0.49
CA TYR A 156 -11.77 -3.71 1.29
C TYR A 156 -11.84 -3.44 2.79
N TYR A 157 -11.30 -2.30 3.24
CA TYR A 157 -11.44 -1.85 4.61
C TYR A 157 -12.91 -1.62 5.00
N SER A 158 -13.74 -1.11 4.09
CA SER A 158 -15.14 -0.80 4.38
C SER A 158 -15.98 -2.00 4.83
N GLU A 159 -15.54 -3.23 4.53
CA GLU A 159 -16.20 -4.47 4.96
C GLU A 159 -15.97 -4.80 6.43
N ILE A 160 -14.90 -4.28 7.04
CA ILE A 160 -14.55 -4.47 8.45
C ILE A 160 -14.78 -3.20 9.29
N ALA A 161 -15.15 -2.10 8.65
CA ALA A 161 -15.33 -0.80 9.27
C ALA A 161 -16.63 -0.72 10.06
N ASP A 162 -16.64 0.10 11.12
CA ASP A 162 -17.87 0.44 11.83
C ASP A 162 -18.82 1.24 10.92
N PRO A 163 -20.15 1.23 11.15
CA PRO A 163 -21.13 1.82 10.23
C PRO A 163 -20.85 3.28 9.86
N ASP A 164 -20.40 4.10 10.81
CA ASP A 164 -20.08 5.51 10.56
C ASP A 164 -18.84 5.66 9.67
N ALA A 165 -17.78 4.92 9.97
CA ALA A 165 -16.55 4.90 9.18
C ALA A 165 -16.80 4.34 7.77
N GLN A 166 -17.63 3.31 7.63
CA GLN A 166 -18.03 2.76 6.34
C GLN A 166 -18.69 3.82 5.47
N ARG A 167 -19.60 4.64 6.03
CA ARG A 167 -20.24 5.73 5.26
C ARG A 167 -19.24 6.79 4.80
N GLU A 168 -18.29 7.19 5.67
CA GLU A 168 -17.23 8.15 5.31
C GLU A 168 -16.33 7.63 4.18
N VAL A 169 -15.98 6.34 4.24
CA VAL A 169 -15.21 5.66 3.20
C VAL A 169 -15.95 5.65 1.88
N LEU A 170 -17.22 5.22 1.87
CA LEU A 170 -18.01 5.14 0.64
C LEU A 170 -18.24 6.53 0.02
N ASP A 171 -18.40 7.58 0.84
CA ASP A 171 -18.47 8.95 0.32
C ASP A 171 -17.14 9.40 -0.31
N SER A 172 -16.00 9.08 0.32
CA SER A 172 -14.67 9.38 -0.23
C SER A 172 -14.40 8.64 -1.54
N VAL A 173 -14.76 7.36 -1.61
CA VAL A 173 -14.70 6.55 -2.83
C VAL A 173 -15.57 7.15 -3.93
N ARG A 174 -16.82 7.50 -3.62
CA ARG A 174 -17.75 8.13 -4.58
C ARG A 174 -17.17 9.43 -5.14
N LYS A 175 -16.58 10.28 -4.28
CA LYS A 175 -15.95 11.54 -4.69
C LYS A 175 -14.76 11.29 -5.62
N SER A 176 -13.86 10.37 -5.28
CA SER A 176 -12.72 10.01 -6.13
C SER A 176 -13.17 9.45 -7.48
N LEU A 177 -14.11 8.51 -7.52
CA LEU A 177 -14.62 7.96 -8.77
C LEU A 177 -15.32 9.03 -9.63
N SER A 178 -16.01 9.98 -9.00
CA SER A 178 -16.61 11.12 -9.72
C SER A 178 -15.54 12.03 -10.32
N PHE A 179 -14.41 12.23 -9.64
CA PHE A 179 -13.26 12.95 -10.18
C PHE A 179 -12.69 12.23 -11.42
N GLU A 180 -12.42 10.92 -11.34
CA GLU A 180 -11.89 10.13 -12.47
C GLU A 180 -12.83 10.23 -13.69
N LEU A 181 -14.14 10.03 -13.48
CA LEU A 181 -15.13 10.16 -14.56
C LEU A 181 -15.19 11.57 -15.16
N SER A 182 -14.93 12.60 -14.37
CA SER A 182 -14.96 13.98 -14.83
C SER A 182 -13.70 14.32 -15.62
N ILE A 183 -12.51 13.98 -15.10
CA ILE A 183 -11.23 14.30 -15.75
C ILE A 183 -11.04 13.51 -17.06
N THR A 184 -11.48 12.25 -17.11
CA THR A 184 -11.47 11.44 -18.34
C THR A 184 -12.34 12.06 -19.45
N LYS A 185 -13.37 12.85 -19.09
CA LYS A 185 -14.30 13.51 -20.02
C LYS A 185 -14.00 14.98 -20.27
N ASP A 186 -12.97 15.54 -19.65
CA ASP A 186 -12.67 16.97 -19.68
C ASP A 186 -12.25 17.46 -21.08
N VAL A 187 -11.74 16.54 -21.90
CA VAL A 187 -11.33 16.79 -23.30
C VAL A 187 -11.91 15.73 -24.24
N ALA A 188 -11.76 15.94 -25.54
CA ALA A 188 -12.16 14.96 -26.55
C ALA A 188 -11.40 13.63 -26.33
N ASN A 189 -12.11 12.63 -25.80
CA ASN A 189 -11.55 11.33 -25.44
C ASN A 189 -12.41 10.20 -26.01
N PRO A 190 -12.31 9.90 -27.31
CA PRO A 190 -13.18 8.92 -27.98
C PRO A 190 -12.97 7.48 -27.51
N PHE A 191 -11.83 7.20 -26.87
CA PHE A 191 -11.49 5.87 -26.36
C PHE A 191 -11.82 5.69 -24.88
N GLY A 192 -12.15 6.78 -24.17
CA GLY A 192 -12.34 6.74 -22.72
C GLY A 192 -11.10 6.29 -21.96
N TYR A 193 -9.91 6.69 -22.43
CA TYR A 193 -8.64 6.46 -21.73
C TYR A 193 -8.59 7.27 -20.44
#